data_AF-A0A067CMN9-F1
#
_entry.id   AF-A0A067CMN9-F1
#
_cell.length_a   1.000
_cell.length_b   1.000
_cell.length_c   1.000
_cell.angle_alpha   90.00
_cell.angle_beta   90.00
_cell.angle_gamma   90.00
#
_symmetry.space_group_name_H-M   'P 1'
#
loop_
_entity.id
_entity.type
_entity.pdbx_description
1 polymer ?
#
loop_
_entity_poly.entity_id
_entity_poly.type
_entity_poly.pdbx_seq_one_letter_code
_entity_poly.pdbx_strand_id
1 'polypeptide(L)'
;MQRGFFEELRKLRALDLSNHCVTVDVVKSLVRALQHQTLLCRPRRADAIDVGLFLRQFVPVLLRLLSTRRQVQTVVLTWVVSLNHIFGKQHLRDVSTALVAGMLAQPRPIRRSFVMKTLIHSTRFDCSVFAIAIEATSSATSVELRAECHSYVTQILEHWPLEDKALAIETDDQDRHALDTALLQRLLRALSC
;
A
#
# COMPACT_ATOMS: atom_id res chain seq x y z
N MET A 1 3.86 23.37 -0.21
CA MET A 1 2.89 22.33 -0.62
C MET A 1 1.66 22.90 -1.32
N GLN A 2 1.18 22.27 -2.40
CA GLN A 2 0.03 22.73 -3.18
C GLN A 2 -1.28 22.51 -2.39
N ARG A 3 -1.95 23.60 -2.00
CA ARG A 3 -3.24 23.58 -1.27
C ARG A 3 -4.27 22.67 -1.94
N GLY A 4 -4.27 22.62 -3.28
CA GLY A 4 -5.17 21.78 -4.09
C GLY A 4 -5.09 20.28 -3.77
N PHE A 5 -3.90 19.72 -3.51
CA PHE A 5 -3.78 18.29 -3.17
C PHE A 5 -4.51 17.94 -1.87
N PHE A 6 -4.29 18.72 -0.80
CA PHE A 6 -4.94 18.48 0.48
C PHE A 6 -6.44 18.76 0.46
N GLU A 7 -6.89 19.74 -0.32
CA GLU A 7 -8.31 20.02 -0.52
C GLU A 7 -9.01 18.86 -1.21
N GLU A 8 -8.47 18.35 -2.32
CA GLU A 8 -9.01 17.15 -2.98
C GLU A 8 -8.97 15.93 -2.05
N LEU A 9 -7.92 15.80 -1.23
CA LEU A 9 -7.79 14.67 -0.31
C LEU A 9 -8.87 14.71 0.77
N ARG A 10 -9.19 15.89 1.31
CA ARG A 10 -10.29 16.05 2.26
C ARG A 10 -11.64 15.67 1.67
N LYS A 11 -11.88 15.89 0.37
CA LYS A 11 -13.11 15.43 -0.31
C LYS A 11 -13.26 13.92 -0.27
N LEU A 12 -12.15 13.18 -0.28
CA LEU A 12 -12.17 11.71 -0.12
C LEU A 12 -12.70 11.29 1.25
N ARG A 13 -12.41 12.06 2.32
CA ARG A 13 -12.93 11.79 3.68
C ARG A 13 -14.42 12.10 3.78
N ALA A 14 -14.91 13.06 3.00
CA ALA A 14 -16.33 13.40 2.92
C ALA A 14 -17.16 12.38 2.13
N LEU A 15 -16.54 11.36 1.52
CA LEU A 15 -17.27 10.27 0.89
C LEU A 15 -18.02 9.45 1.93
N ASP A 16 -19.34 9.63 1.94
CA ASP A 16 -20.24 8.74 2.65
C ASP A 16 -20.44 7.44 1.87
N LEU A 17 -19.55 6.48 2.10
CA LEU A 17 -19.62 5.14 1.51
C LEU A 17 -20.78 4.29 2.06
N SER A 18 -21.55 4.78 3.05
CA SER A 18 -22.77 4.14 3.54
C SER A 18 -24.01 4.55 2.74
N ASN A 19 -23.96 5.72 2.10
CA ASN A 19 -25.02 6.19 1.22
C ASN A 19 -24.99 5.46 -0.12
N HIS A 20 -26.12 4.83 -0.46
CA HIS A 20 -26.27 4.03 -1.68
C HIS A 20 -26.17 4.86 -2.99
N CYS A 21 -26.14 6.20 -2.87
CA CYS A 21 -26.01 7.13 -3.99
C CYS A 21 -24.57 7.40 -4.43
N VAL A 22 -23.53 6.93 -3.72
CA VAL A 22 -22.16 7.10 -4.20
C VAL A 22 -21.89 6.14 -5.34
N THR A 23 -21.99 6.64 -6.57
CA THR A 23 -21.74 5.85 -7.76
C THR A 23 -20.24 5.62 -7.95
N VAL A 24 -19.91 4.52 -8.63
CA VAL A 24 -18.53 4.18 -9.03
C VAL A 24 -17.86 5.33 -9.79
N ASP A 25 -18.63 6.07 -10.59
CA ASP A 25 -18.10 7.19 -11.38
C ASP A 25 -17.76 8.41 -10.53
N VAL A 26 -18.52 8.71 -9.48
CA VAL A 26 -18.18 9.77 -8.51
C VAL A 26 -16.84 9.46 -7.85
N VAL A 27 -16.66 8.23 -7.36
CA VAL A 27 -15.39 7.80 -6.76
C VAL A 27 -14.24 7.88 -7.75
N LYS A 28 -14.43 7.40 -8.99
CA LYS A 28 -13.40 7.48 -10.04
C LYS A 28 -13.02 8.92 -10.37
N SER A 29 -14.00 9.82 -10.47
CA SER A 29 -13.76 11.23 -10.75
C SER A 29 -12.89 11.88 -9.67
N LEU A 30 -13.25 11.67 -8.40
CA LEU A 30 -12.50 12.19 -7.25
C LEU A 30 -11.07 11.64 -7.19
N VAL A 31 -10.89 10.33 -7.36
CA VAL A 31 -9.54 9.72 -7.33
C VAL A 31 -8.69 10.18 -8.53
N ARG A 32 -9.29 10.42 -9.69
CA ARG A 32 -8.57 10.99 -10.85
C ARG A 32 -8.16 12.44 -10.63
N ALA A 33 -9.03 13.26 -10.02
CA ALA A 33 -8.69 14.62 -9.64
C ALA A 33 -7.53 14.64 -8.63
N LEU A 34 -7.57 13.74 -7.65
CA LEU A 34 -6.47 13.51 -6.71
C LEU A 34 -5.18 13.12 -7.42
N GLN A 35 -5.24 12.16 -8.33
CA GLN A 35 -4.09 11.73 -9.10
C GLN A 35 -3.50 12.88 -9.91
N HIS A 36 -4.33 13.68 -10.56
CA HIS A 36 -3.89 14.86 -11.29
C HIS A 36 -3.15 15.84 -10.37
N GLN A 37 -3.71 16.16 -9.20
CA GLN A 37 -3.05 17.03 -8.22
C GLN A 37 -1.74 16.44 -7.69
N THR A 38 -1.69 15.12 -7.46
CA THR A 38 -0.45 14.42 -7.07
C THR A 38 0.65 14.59 -8.12
N LEU A 39 0.34 14.42 -9.40
CA LEU A 39 1.33 14.53 -10.48
C LEU A 39 1.86 15.95 -10.68
N LEU A 40 1.13 16.98 -10.24
CA LEU A 40 1.57 18.37 -10.25
C LEU A 40 2.49 18.73 -9.07
N CYS A 41 2.58 17.86 -8.06
CA CYS A 41 3.41 18.10 -6.90
C CYS A 41 4.90 17.96 -7.24
N ARG A 42 5.72 18.83 -6.63
CA ARG A 42 7.18 18.76 -6.66
C ARG A 42 7.68 18.84 -5.20
N PRO A 43 7.50 17.77 -4.41
CA PRO A 43 7.75 17.82 -2.97
C PRO A 43 9.25 17.90 -2.67
N ARG A 44 9.62 18.68 -1.66
CA ARG A 44 10.90 18.49 -0.98
C ARG A 44 10.78 17.29 -0.03
N ARG A 45 11.91 16.76 0.43
CA ARG A 45 11.96 15.62 1.37
C ARG A 45 11.06 15.83 2.60
N ALA A 46 11.09 17.02 3.20
CA ALA A 46 10.24 17.36 4.33
C ALA A 46 8.73 17.32 3.99
N ASP A 47 8.34 17.86 2.83
CA ASP A 47 6.95 17.83 2.37
C ASP A 47 6.45 16.39 2.19
N ALA A 48 7.30 15.49 1.67
CA ALA A 48 6.95 14.08 1.47
C ALA A 48 6.68 13.35 2.79
N ILE A 49 7.46 13.63 3.83
CA ILE A 49 7.26 13.08 5.18
C ILE A 49 5.92 13.57 5.75
N ASP A 50 5.64 14.87 5.66
CA ASP A 50 4.38 15.45 6.15
C ASP A 50 3.17 14.87 5.43
N VAL A 51 3.27 14.66 4.11
CA VAL A 51 2.23 13.99 3.32
C VAL A 51 2.01 12.56 3.78
N GLY A 52 3.09 11.81 4.04
CA GLY A 52 3.00 10.45 4.60
C GLY A 52 2.24 10.43 5.93
N LEU A 53 2.58 11.32 6.86
CA LEU A 53 1.90 11.46 8.14
C LEU A 53 0.41 11.82 7.97
N PHE A 54 0.11 12.74 7.06
CA PHE A 54 -1.27 13.16 6.81
C PHE A 54 -2.11 12.05 6.17
N LEU A 55 -1.55 11.31 5.20
CA LEU A 55 -2.23 10.23 4.49
C LEU A 55 -2.62 9.06 5.39
N ARG A 56 -1.94 8.86 6.52
CA ARG A 56 -2.32 7.83 7.51
C ARG A 56 -3.77 7.94 7.96
N GLN A 57 -4.29 9.17 8.06
CA GLN A 57 -5.68 9.43 8.46
C GLN A 57 -6.71 8.93 7.43
N PHE A 58 -6.28 8.68 6.19
CA PHE A 58 -7.13 8.27 5.08
C PHE A 58 -7.09 6.76 4.84
N VAL A 59 -6.17 6.02 5.46
CA VAL A 59 -6.04 4.55 5.31
C VAL A 59 -7.38 3.82 5.47
N PRO A 60 -8.24 4.11 6.47
CA PRO A 60 -9.53 3.43 6.58
C PRO A 60 -10.46 3.65 5.38
N VAL A 61 -10.45 4.85 4.78
CA VAL A 61 -11.22 5.13 3.57
C VAL A 61 -10.62 4.39 2.37
N LEU A 62 -9.29 4.41 2.23
CA LEU A 62 -8.59 3.72 1.15
C LEU A 62 -8.83 2.21 1.17
N LEU A 63 -8.77 1.58 2.35
CA LEU A 63 -9.06 0.15 2.51
C LEU A 63 -10.50 -0.18 2.11
N ARG A 64 -11.47 0.66 2.47
CA ARG A 64 -12.86 0.50 2.02
C ARG A 64 -12.95 0.56 0.51
N LEU A 65 -12.32 1.56 -0.12
CA LEU A 65 -12.30 1.72 -1.58
C LEU A 65 -11.62 0.52 -2.28
N LEU A 66 -10.46 0.07 -1.78
CA LEU A 66 -9.74 -1.11 -2.26
C LEU A 66 -10.51 -2.42 -2.03
N SER A 67 -11.50 -2.43 -1.15
CA SER A 67 -12.38 -3.57 -0.92
C SER A 67 -13.65 -3.56 -1.80
N THR A 68 -13.90 -2.48 -2.56
CA THR A 68 -15.07 -2.32 -3.43
C THR A 68 -14.89 -2.95 -4.83
N ARG A 69 -15.50 -2.37 -5.89
CA ARG A 69 -15.50 -2.92 -7.25
C ARG A 69 -14.13 -2.77 -7.91
N ARG A 70 -13.79 -3.69 -8.82
CA ARG A 70 -12.49 -3.70 -9.54
C ARG A 70 -12.13 -2.37 -10.20
N GLN A 71 -13.11 -1.66 -10.76
CA GLN A 71 -12.87 -0.34 -11.38
C GLN A 71 -12.38 0.71 -10.36
N VAL A 72 -12.93 0.69 -9.13
CA VAL A 72 -12.48 1.56 -8.04
C VAL A 72 -11.11 1.10 -7.52
N GLN A 73 -10.90 -0.21 -7.38
CA GLN A 73 -9.59 -0.75 -7.00
C GLN A 73 -8.51 -0.27 -7.96
N THR A 74 -8.73 -0.39 -9.28
CA THR A 74 -7.78 0.03 -10.30
C THR A 74 -7.44 1.52 -10.17
N VAL A 75 -8.44 2.41 -10.08
CA VAL A 75 -8.16 3.86 -10.02
C VAL A 75 -7.42 4.24 -8.73
N VAL A 76 -7.77 3.63 -7.59
CA VAL A 76 -7.09 3.87 -6.31
C VAL A 76 -5.66 3.35 -6.35
N LEU A 77 -5.44 2.14 -6.87
CA LEU A 77 -4.11 1.57 -7.03
C LEU A 77 -3.23 2.42 -7.96
N THR A 78 -3.77 2.87 -9.08
CA THR A 78 -3.05 3.77 -10.00
C THR A 78 -2.66 5.07 -9.32
N TRP A 79 -3.52 5.63 -8.47
CA TRP A 79 -3.17 6.79 -7.67
C TRP A 79 -2.11 6.48 -6.60
N VAL A 80 -2.18 5.33 -5.91
CA VAL A 80 -1.15 4.88 -4.95
C VAL A 80 0.22 4.76 -5.62
N VAL A 81 0.27 4.26 -6.87
CA VAL A 81 1.50 4.23 -7.68
C VAL A 81 2.03 5.65 -7.90
N SER A 82 1.17 6.59 -8.32
CA SER A 82 1.56 8.00 -8.51
C SER A 82 2.05 8.64 -7.20
N LEU A 83 1.42 8.34 -6.06
CA LEU A 83 1.85 8.83 -4.75
C LEU A 83 3.27 8.35 -4.42
N ASN A 84 3.54 7.06 -4.58
CA ASN A 84 4.86 6.49 -4.29
C ASN A 84 5.94 6.96 -5.26
N HIS A 85 5.57 7.24 -6.51
CA HIS A 85 6.48 7.82 -7.49
C HIS A 85 6.83 9.28 -7.15
N ILE A 86 5.85 10.10 -6.78
CA ILE A 86 6.06 11.55 -6.55
C ILE A 86 6.62 11.85 -5.16
N PHE A 87 6.12 11.19 -4.11
CA PHE A 87 6.53 11.43 -2.73
C PHE A 87 7.58 10.44 -2.23
N GLY A 88 7.91 9.40 -3.01
CA GLY A 88 8.90 8.40 -2.64
C GLY A 88 8.33 7.25 -1.79
N LYS A 89 8.72 6.02 -2.14
CA LYS A 89 8.26 4.79 -1.46
C LYS A 89 8.60 4.78 0.03
N GLN A 90 9.76 5.30 0.41
CA GLN A 90 10.22 5.31 1.80
C GLN A 90 9.42 6.28 2.69
N HIS A 91 9.10 7.47 2.18
CA HIS A 91 8.30 8.45 2.93
C HIS A 91 6.85 8.01 3.11
N LEU A 92 6.34 7.16 2.22
CA LEU A 92 5.02 6.57 2.31
C LEU A 92 5.01 5.15 2.89
N ARG A 93 6.14 4.68 3.44
CA ARG A 93 6.28 3.30 3.95
C ARG A 93 5.21 2.98 4.97
N ASP A 94 5.02 3.87 5.94
CA ASP A 94 4.02 3.72 7.00
C ASP A 94 2.57 3.60 6.50
N VAL A 95 2.23 4.37 5.46
CA VAL A 95 0.91 4.31 4.83
C VAL A 95 0.75 2.99 4.09
N SER A 96 1.79 2.58 3.35
CA SER A 96 1.81 1.33 2.58
C SER A 96 1.74 0.11 3.49
N THR A 97 2.45 0.11 4.63
CA THR A 97 2.36 -0.90 5.69
C THR A 97 0.93 -1.04 6.19
N ALA A 98 0.27 0.08 6.50
CA ALA A 98 -1.10 0.06 6.99
C ALA A 98 -2.11 -0.44 5.92
N LEU A 99 -1.88 -0.10 4.65
CA LEU A 99 -2.67 -0.63 3.54
C LEU A 99 -2.49 -2.13 3.38
N VAL A 100 -1.24 -2.63 3.40
CA VAL A 100 -0.95 -4.07 3.28
C VAL A 100 -1.55 -4.85 4.44
N ALA A 101 -1.34 -4.40 5.68
CA ALA A 101 -1.91 -5.04 6.86
C ALA A 101 -3.45 -5.11 6.77
N GLY A 102 -4.10 -4.00 6.38
CA GLY A 102 -5.55 -3.96 6.19
C GLY A 102 -6.06 -4.86 5.06
N MET A 103 -5.27 -5.04 4.00
CA MET A 103 -5.61 -5.94 2.89
C MET A 103 -5.45 -7.42 3.27
N LEU A 104 -4.41 -7.77 4.04
CA LEU A 104 -4.21 -9.13 4.55
C LEU A 104 -5.37 -9.57 5.45
N ALA A 105 -5.92 -8.65 6.24
CA ALA A 105 -7.10 -8.89 7.06
C ALA A 105 -8.43 -9.06 6.27
N GLN A 106 -8.46 -8.78 4.96
CA GLN A 106 -9.69 -8.95 4.16
C GLN A 106 -9.97 -10.44 3.87
N PRO A 107 -11.19 -10.94 4.05
CA PRO A 107 -11.51 -12.36 3.83
C PRO A 107 -11.66 -12.75 2.34
N ARG A 108 -11.41 -11.84 1.40
CA ARG A 108 -11.68 -12.02 -0.03
C ARG A 108 -10.38 -12.26 -0.82
N PRO A 109 -9.92 -13.51 -1.01
CA PRO A 109 -8.58 -13.83 -1.53
C PRO A 109 -8.33 -13.26 -2.93
N ILE A 110 -9.29 -13.37 -3.85
CA ILE A 110 -9.17 -12.83 -5.22
C ILE A 110 -8.94 -11.30 -5.21
N ARG A 111 -9.67 -10.58 -4.35
CA ARG A 111 -9.54 -9.12 -4.26
C ARG A 111 -8.24 -8.72 -3.58
N ARG A 112 -7.87 -9.44 -2.52
CA ARG A 112 -6.60 -9.27 -1.82
C ARG A 112 -5.42 -9.46 -2.78
N SER A 113 -5.37 -10.58 -3.51
CA SER A 113 -4.32 -10.87 -4.49
C SER A 113 -4.18 -9.81 -5.57
N PHE A 114 -5.31 -9.33 -6.13
CA PHE A 114 -5.31 -8.24 -7.12
C PHE A 114 -4.64 -6.97 -6.58
N VAL A 115 -4.98 -6.55 -5.37
CA VAL A 115 -4.44 -5.34 -4.74
C VAL A 115 -2.99 -5.54 -4.31
N MET A 116 -2.69 -6.67 -3.68
CA MET A 116 -1.36 -7.01 -3.17
C MET A 116 -0.31 -7.03 -4.28
N LYS A 117 -0.64 -7.53 -5.48
CA LYS A 117 0.27 -7.50 -6.63
C LYS A 117 0.77 -6.08 -6.92
N THR A 118 -0.12 -5.09 -6.97
CA THR A 118 0.31 -3.71 -7.21
C THR A 118 1.06 -3.12 -6.02
N LEU A 119 0.60 -3.37 -4.79
CA LEU A 119 1.27 -2.84 -3.59
C LEU A 119 2.72 -3.36 -3.48
N ILE A 120 2.95 -4.65 -3.75
CA ILE A 120 4.29 -5.25 -3.75
C ILE A 120 5.21 -4.54 -4.75
N HIS A 121 4.78 -4.32 -5.99
CA HIS A 121 5.68 -3.70 -6.98
C HIS A 121 5.88 -2.19 -6.77
N SER A 122 4.86 -1.48 -6.31
CA SER A 122 4.84 -0.02 -6.36
C SER A 122 5.11 0.67 -5.03
N THR A 123 5.22 -0.08 -3.93
CA THR A 123 5.40 0.48 -2.58
C THR A 123 6.54 -0.20 -1.83
N ARG A 124 6.87 0.35 -0.66
CA ARG A 124 7.68 -0.31 0.37
C ARG A 124 6.90 -0.31 1.66
N PHE A 125 7.03 -1.35 2.45
CA PHE A 125 6.30 -1.53 3.71
C PHE A 125 7.09 -2.43 4.65
N ASP A 126 6.75 -2.37 5.93
CA ASP A 126 7.27 -3.30 6.93
C ASP A 126 6.70 -4.71 6.68
N CYS A 127 7.60 -5.67 6.47
CA CYS A 127 7.26 -7.05 6.17
C CYS A 127 6.83 -7.86 7.41
N SER A 128 7.00 -7.32 8.62
CA SER A 128 6.48 -7.92 9.86
C SER A 128 4.96 -8.14 9.81
N VAL A 129 4.24 -7.37 8.99
CA VAL A 129 2.79 -7.49 8.77
C VAL A 129 2.36 -8.87 8.29
N PHE A 130 3.21 -9.62 7.57
CA PHE A 130 2.88 -10.98 7.15
C PHE A 130 2.84 -11.94 8.34
N ALA A 131 3.82 -11.84 9.25
CA ALA A 131 3.86 -12.66 10.46
C ALA A 131 2.62 -12.41 11.31
N ILE A 132 2.32 -11.14 11.57
CA ILE A 132 1.15 -10.70 12.35
C ILE A 132 -0.15 -11.21 11.72
N ALA A 133 -0.29 -11.10 10.40
CA ALA A 133 -1.49 -11.55 9.70
C ALA A 133 -1.70 -13.07 9.81
N ILE A 134 -0.63 -13.85 9.69
CA ILE A 134 -0.70 -15.32 9.79
C ILE A 134 -1.09 -15.73 11.22
N GLU A 135 -0.48 -15.12 12.23
CA GLU A 135 -0.78 -15.39 13.65
C GLU A 135 -2.22 -15.02 14.03
N ALA A 136 -2.78 -13.97 13.43
CA ALA A 136 -4.13 -13.49 13.72
C ALA A 136 -5.27 -14.32 13.10
N THR A 137 -4.97 -15.31 12.23
CA THR A 137 -6.00 -16.11 11.53
C THR A 137 -6.23 -17.50 12.14
N SER A 138 -7.48 -17.97 12.11
CA SER A 138 -7.85 -19.33 12.55
C SER A 138 -7.30 -20.42 11.61
N SER A 139 -7.15 -21.65 12.10
CA SER A 139 -6.35 -22.71 11.44
C SER A 139 -6.69 -22.99 9.98
N ALA A 140 -7.98 -23.01 9.59
CA ALA A 140 -8.39 -23.29 8.20
C ALA A 140 -8.15 -22.11 7.24
N THR A 141 -8.45 -20.87 7.64
CA THR A 141 -8.14 -19.67 6.84
C THR A 141 -6.65 -19.35 6.83
N SER A 142 -5.93 -19.83 7.85
CA SER A 142 -4.47 -19.71 7.96
C SER A 142 -3.75 -20.47 6.84
N VAL A 143 -4.23 -21.62 6.37
CA VAL A 143 -3.53 -22.39 5.30
C VAL A 143 -3.52 -21.65 3.97
N GLU A 144 -4.68 -21.18 3.50
CA GLU A 144 -4.79 -20.42 2.25
C GLU A 144 -4.02 -19.10 2.33
N LEU A 145 -4.15 -18.39 3.46
CA LEU A 145 -3.42 -17.15 3.69
C LEU A 145 -1.90 -17.37 3.74
N ARG A 146 -1.42 -18.46 4.35
CA ARG A 146 0.01 -18.82 4.36
C ARG A 146 0.53 -19.06 2.95
N ALA A 147 -0.19 -19.79 2.11
CA ALA A 147 0.19 -20.02 0.72
C ALA A 147 0.24 -18.70 -0.09
N GLU A 148 -0.73 -17.81 0.12
CA GLU A 148 -0.70 -16.48 -0.47
C GLU A 148 0.49 -15.65 0.02
N CYS A 149 0.71 -15.59 1.33
CA CYS A 149 1.84 -14.88 1.93
C CYS A 149 3.17 -15.44 1.43
N HIS A 150 3.30 -16.75 1.23
CA HIS A 150 4.49 -17.37 0.64
C HIS A 150 4.77 -16.83 -0.76
N SER A 151 3.73 -16.78 -1.61
CA SER A 151 3.84 -16.20 -2.96
C SER A 151 4.20 -14.71 -2.91
N TYR A 152 3.60 -13.93 -2.02
CA TYR A 152 3.89 -12.50 -1.86
C TYR A 152 5.34 -12.26 -1.40
N VAL A 153 5.80 -13.01 -0.39
CA VAL A 153 7.17 -12.91 0.13
C VAL A 153 8.19 -13.30 -0.95
N THR A 154 7.91 -14.34 -1.73
CA THR A 154 8.76 -14.73 -2.87
C THR A 154 8.87 -13.59 -3.87
N GLN A 155 7.74 -13.01 -4.29
CA GLN A 155 7.75 -11.85 -5.21
C GLN A 155 8.52 -10.67 -4.65
N ILE A 156 8.40 -10.37 -3.34
CA ILE A 156 9.14 -9.29 -2.70
C ILE A 156 10.65 -9.55 -2.77
N LEU A 157 11.10 -10.75 -2.39
CA LEU A 157 12.52 -11.13 -2.41
C LEU A 157 13.13 -11.10 -3.81
N GLU A 158 12.34 -11.35 -4.85
CA GLU A 158 12.79 -11.26 -6.24
C GLU A 158 12.90 -9.81 -6.74
N HIS A 159 11.95 -8.94 -6.38
CA HIS A 159 11.78 -7.64 -7.04
C HIS A 159 12.34 -6.45 -6.25
N TRP A 160 12.26 -6.47 -4.92
CA TRP A 160 12.70 -5.33 -4.09
C TRP A 160 14.23 -5.13 -4.06
N PRO A 161 15.05 -6.20 -3.89
CA PRO A 161 16.50 -6.02 -3.75
C PRO A 161 17.19 -5.42 -4.98
N LEU A 162 16.58 -5.52 -6.16
CA LEU A 162 17.09 -4.92 -7.40
C LEU A 162 16.83 -3.41 -7.45
N GLU A 163 15.62 -2.99 -7.07
CA GLU A 163 15.24 -1.57 -7.04
C GLU A 163 15.88 -0.81 -5.87
N ASP A 164 15.97 -1.43 -4.70
CA ASP A 164 16.43 -0.75 -3.49
C ASP A 164 17.95 -0.58 -3.44
N LYS A 165 18.73 -1.44 -4.10
CA LYS A 165 20.18 -1.20 -4.27
C LYS A 165 20.48 0.09 -5.03
N ALA A 166 19.63 0.47 -5.99
CA ALA A 166 19.78 1.74 -6.70
C ALA A 166 19.44 2.95 -5.82
N LEU A 167 18.47 2.82 -4.90
CA LEU A 167 17.99 3.89 -4.02
C LEU A 167 18.79 4.03 -2.70
N ALA A 168 19.33 2.92 -2.18
CA ALA A 168 20.09 2.90 -0.91
C ALA A 168 21.42 3.64 -1.01
N ILE A 169 22.01 3.72 -2.22
CA ILE A 169 23.19 4.55 -2.50
C ILE A 169 22.89 6.04 -2.25
N GLU A 170 21.63 6.46 -2.35
CA GLU A 170 21.22 7.86 -2.23
C GLU A 170 20.75 8.27 -0.82
N THR A 171 20.50 7.30 0.09
CA THR A 171 19.69 7.57 1.30
C THR A 171 20.23 7.09 2.65
N ASP A 172 21.44 6.51 2.72
CA ASP A 172 22.10 6.06 3.97
C ASP A 172 21.25 5.05 4.80
N ASP A 173 20.38 4.28 4.12
CA ASP A 173 19.35 3.41 4.72
C ASP A 173 19.67 1.90 4.60
N GLN A 174 20.97 1.54 4.44
CA GLN A 174 21.43 0.18 4.16
C GLN A 174 21.05 -0.85 5.25
N ASP A 175 21.13 -0.46 6.53
CA ASP A 175 20.89 -1.37 7.66
C ASP A 175 19.44 -1.88 7.72
N ARG A 176 18.48 -1.04 7.31
CA ARG A 176 17.05 -1.39 7.33
C ARG A 176 16.68 -2.37 6.23
N HIS A 177 17.26 -2.23 5.04
CA HIS A 177 17.05 -3.18 3.93
C HIS A 177 17.58 -4.57 4.28
N ALA A 178 18.74 -4.64 4.93
CA ALA A 178 19.32 -5.92 5.38
C ALA A 178 18.40 -6.63 6.39
N LEU A 179 17.82 -5.88 7.34
CA LEU A 179 16.89 -6.39 8.33
C LEU A 179 15.60 -6.94 7.69
N ASP A 180 14.97 -6.17 6.80
CA ASP A 180 13.75 -6.59 6.08
C ASP A 180 14.01 -7.86 5.25
N THR A 181 15.16 -7.93 4.58
CA THR A 181 15.56 -9.11 3.79
C THR A 181 15.72 -10.35 4.66
N ALA A 182 16.40 -10.22 5.80
CA ALA A 182 16.61 -11.32 6.73
C ALA A 182 15.28 -11.82 7.34
N LEU A 183 14.37 -10.90 7.67
CA LEU A 183 13.03 -11.23 8.15
C LEU A 183 12.24 -12.02 7.08
N LEU A 184 12.22 -11.54 5.85
CA LEU A 184 11.52 -12.19 4.73
C LEU A 184 12.07 -13.58 4.45
N GLN A 185 13.39 -13.77 4.48
CA GLN A 185 14.00 -15.10 4.31
C GLN A 185 13.59 -16.06 5.44
N ARG A 186 13.51 -15.59 6.69
CA ARG A 186 13.02 -16.39 7.81
C ARG A 186 11.55 -16.75 7.65
N LEU A 187 10.72 -15.79 7.24
CA LEU A 187 9.30 -16.02 6.97
C LEU A 187 9.09 -17.02 5.83
N LEU A 188 9.84 -16.90 4.74
CA LEU A 188 9.73 -17.82 3.61
C LEU A 188 10.02 -19.28 4.02
N ARG A 189 11.05 -19.49 4.86
CA ARG A 189 11.37 -20.81 5.41
C ARG A 189 10.23 -21.32 6.30
N ALA A 190 9.72 -20.49 7.21
CA ALA A 190 8.62 -20.86 8.10
C ALA A 190 7.31 -21.18 7.34
N LEU A 191 7.09 -20.53 6.20
CA LEU A 191 5.91 -20.74 5.34
C LEU A 191 6.03 -21.96 4.42
N SER A 192 7.22 -22.54 4.27
CA SER A 192 7.48 -23.70 3.41
C SER A 192 7.37 -25.04 4.15
N CYS A 193 7.10 -25.00 5.47
CA CYS A 193 6.88 -26.16 6.35
C CYS A 193 5.39 -26.39 6.59
#